data_AF-A0A5B0P7F4-F1
#
_entry.id   AF-A0A5B0P7F4-F1
#
_cell.length_a   1.000
_cell.length_b   1.000
_cell.length_c   1.000
_cell.angle_alpha   90.00
_cell.angle_beta   90.00
_cell.angle_gamma   90.00
#
_symmetry.space_group_name_H-M   'P 1'
#
loop_
_entity.id
_entity.type
_entity.pdbx_description
1 polymer ?
#
loop_
_entity_poly.entity_id
_entity_poly.type
_entity_poly.pdbx_seq_one_letter_code
_entity_poly.pdbx_strand_id
1 'polypeptide(L)'
;MRNLGCIRVTLEGVESGPVQPPATNSFYRKNTLLVELLPYQDDYQQRTQPITQARVVHYECISWSDHGTPEFVEPILELISSAKADSMIRSPEESTPRTSPILVHCSAGVGRTGTLIAIASCTAQLALLNSYNLSERTLKANIISHLILPRLVPDNGRIAQLPEWLNDDLVARTVDFLREQRVLMVQTAGQLDYVYEAVACFAASLS
;
A
#
# COMPACT_ATOMS: atom_id res chain seq x y z
N MET A 1 20.27 -32.81 4.93
CA MET A 1 19.40 -31.67 4.54
C MET A 1 18.52 -31.37 5.74
N ARG A 2 18.40 -30.12 6.19
CA ARG A 2 17.54 -29.79 7.32
C ARG A 2 16.10 -29.93 6.87
N ASN A 3 15.35 -30.81 7.54
CA ASN A 3 13.93 -31.02 7.32
C ASN A 3 13.19 -29.69 7.59
N LEU A 4 12.79 -29.00 6.52
CA LEU A 4 12.06 -27.75 6.61
C LEU A 4 10.63 -28.06 7.07
N GLY A 5 10.14 -27.30 8.05
CA GLY A 5 8.73 -27.36 8.46
C GLY A 5 7.78 -26.99 7.32
N CYS A 6 6.50 -27.32 7.46
CA CYS A 6 5.47 -26.99 6.47
C CYS A 6 4.71 -25.73 6.89
N ILE A 7 4.38 -24.85 5.94
CA ILE A 7 3.49 -23.72 6.19
C ILE A 7 2.08 -24.13 5.81
N ARG A 8 1.14 -24.06 6.76
CA ARG A 8 -0.29 -24.20 6.51
C ARG A 8 -0.93 -22.82 6.47
N VAL A 9 -1.76 -22.58 5.47
CA VAL A 9 -2.57 -21.35 5.35
C VAL A 9 -4.04 -21.74 5.35
N THR A 10 -4.80 -21.22 6.30
CA THR A 10 -6.23 -21.46 6.45
C THR A 10 -6.99 -20.17 6.20
N LEU A 11 -7.99 -20.21 5.32
CA LEU A 11 -8.92 -19.10 5.11
C LEU A 11 -9.96 -19.09 6.23
N GLU A 12 -9.89 -18.10 7.13
CA GLU A 12 -10.82 -17.95 8.26
C GLU A 12 -12.05 -17.10 7.91
N GLY A 13 -11.93 -16.19 6.95
CA GLY A 13 -13.02 -15.27 6.61
C GLY A 13 -12.81 -14.58 5.27
N VAL A 14 -13.94 -14.19 4.66
CA VAL A 14 -14.01 -13.46 3.39
C VAL A 14 -15.03 -12.35 3.50
N GLU A 15 -14.61 -11.13 3.19
CA GLU A 15 -15.45 -9.95 3.09
C GLU A 15 -15.33 -9.37 1.67
N SER A 16 -16.46 -9.00 1.05
CA SER A 16 -16.46 -8.33 -0.25
C SER A 16 -16.16 -6.84 -0.05
N GLY A 17 -15.28 -6.30 -0.89
CA GLY A 17 -15.09 -4.85 -1.00
C GLY A 17 -16.25 -4.18 -1.75
N PRO A 18 -16.10 -2.89 -2.10
CA PRO A 18 -17.15 -2.12 -2.76
C PRO A 18 -17.46 -2.69 -4.14
N VAL A 19 -18.73 -2.65 -4.51
CA VAL A 19 -19.21 -2.94 -5.86
C VAL A 19 -19.46 -1.61 -6.57
N GLN A 20 -18.86 -1.43 -7.74
CA GLN A 20 -19.08 -0.23 -8.53
C GLN A 20 -20.04 -0.49 -9.68
N PRO A 21 -21.14 0.28 -9.83
CA PRO A 21 -21.95 0.24 -11.03
C PRO A 21 -21.11 0.61 -12.28
N PRO A 22 -21.27 -0.07 -13.43
CA PRO A 22 -22.22 -1.14 -13.74
C PRO A 22 -21.73 -2.56 -13.40
N ALA A 23 -20.55 -2.71 -12.79
CA ALA A 23 -20.00 -4.01 -12.45
C ALA A 23 -20.86 -4.74 -11.41
N THR A 24 -20.91 -6.07 -11.52
CA THR A 24 -21.63 -6.95 -10.59
C THR A 24 -20.72 -7.50 -9.49
N ASN A 25 -19.40 -7.33 -9.62
CA ASN A 25 -18.40 -7.92 -8.75
C ASN A 25 -17.71 -6.82 -7.92
N SER A 26 -17.21 -7.18 -6.73
CA SER A 26 -16.48 -6.25 -5.88
C SER A 26 -15.12 -5.87 -6.49
N PHE A 27 -14.60 -4.70 -6.15
CA PHE A 27 -13.30 -4.24 -6.62
C PHE A 27 -12.14 -5.05 -6.02
N TYR A 28 -12.28 -5.37 -4.74
CA TYR A 28 -11.38 -6.26 -4.01
C TYR A 28 -12.17 -7.26 -3.16
N ARG A 29 -11.46 -8.27 -2.67
CA ARG A 29 -11.90 -9.16 -1.61
C ARG A 29 -10.92 -9.06 -0.45
N LYS A 30 -11.45 -8.94 0.76
CA LYS A 30 -10.66 -8.97 2.00
C LYS A 30 -10.74 -10.37 2.60
N ASN A 31 -9.60 -11.03 2.66
CA ASN A 31 -9.46 -12.37 3.23
C ASN A 31 -8.77 -12.28 4.60
N THR A 32 -9.27 -13.04 5.58
CA THR A 32 -8.55 -13.28 6.83
C THR A 32 -7.90 -14.64 6.77
N LEU A 33 -6.58 -14.69 6.86
CA LEU A 33 -5.77 -15.90 6.73
C LEU A 33 -5.07 -16.21 8.05
N LEU A 34 -5.20 -17.44 8.54
CA LEU A 34 -4.35 -17.98 9.59
C LEU A 34 -3.16 -18.69 8.95
N VAL A 35 -1.96 -18.19 9.22
CA VAL A 35 -0.70 -18.77 8.75
C VAL A 35 -0.02 -19.48 9.90
N GLU A 36 0.20 -20.78 9.76
CA GLU A 36 0.78 -21.64 10.78
C GLU A 36 2.08 -22.27 10.27
N LEU A 37 3.16 -22.17 11.06
CA LEU A 37 4.38 -22.93 10.82
C LEU A 37 4.31 -24.24 11.58
N LEU A 38 4.21 -25.35 10.87
CA LEU A 38 4.16 -26.68 11.45
C LEU A 38 5.57 -27.29 11.54
N PRO A 39 5.85 -28.07 12.59
CA PRO A 39 7.08 -28.85 12.64
C PRO A 39 7.10 -29.87 11.50
N TYR A 40 8.30 -30.30 11.12
CA TYR A 40 8.46 -31.40 10.17
C TYR A 40 7.77 -32.66 10.69
N GLN A 41 7.00 -33.33 9.83
CA GLN A 41 6.28 -34.54 10.18
C GLN A 41 7.09 -35.77 9.77
N ASP A 42 7.46 -36.61 10.74
CA ASP A 42 7.73 -38.04 10.49
C ASP A 42 6.38 -38.79 10.55
N ASP A 43 6.20 -39.83 9.73
CA ASP A 43 4.95 -40.59 9.46
C ASP A 43 4.18 -41.12 10.71
N TYR A 44 4.68 -40.90 11.92
CA TYR A 44 4.19 -41.47 13.18
C TYR A 44 3.46 -40.50 14.13
N GLN A 45 3.30 -39.21 13.83
CA GLN A 45 2.63 -38.26 14.75
C GLN A 45 1.33 -37.64 14.19
N GLN A 46 0.19 -37.98 14.84
CA GLN A 46 -1.17 -37.61 14.42
C GLN A 46 -1.70 -36.25 14.93
N ARG A 47 -0.96 -35.51 15.75
CA ARG A 47 -1.34 -34.14 16.17
C ARG A 47 -0.12 -33.24 16.31
N THR A 48 0.13 -32.42 15.29
CA THR A 48 1.18 -31.40 15.29
C THR A 48 0.57 -30.05 15.68
N GLN A 49 0.92 -29.55 16.88
CA GLN A 49 0.68 -28.15 17.22
C GLN A 49 1.62 -27.25 16.39
N PRO A 50 1.16 -26.06 15.96
CA PRO A 50 2.02 -25.12 15.25
C PRO A 50 3.15 -24.62 16.15
N ILE A 51 4.35 -24.47 15.57
CA ILE A 51 5.51 -23.83 16.21
C ILE A 51 5.20 -22.35 16.48
N THR A 52 4.60 -21.70 15.48
CA THR A 52 4.13 -20.32 15.57
C THR A 52 2.97 -20.12 14.60
N GLN A 53 2.16 -19.10 14.86
CA GLN A 53 1.05 -18.73 14.02
C GLN A 53 0.88 -17.22 13.97
N ALA A 54 0.35 -16.71 12.87
CA ALA A 54 0.01 -15.31 12.69
C ALA A 54 -1.28 -15.18 11.88
N ARG A 55 -2.08 -14.16 12.17
CA ARG A 55 -3.24 -13.79 11.35
C ARG A 55 -2.83 -12.70 10.36
N VAL A 56 -3.16 -12.89 9.09
CA VAL A 56 -2.86 -11.98 7.99
C VAL A 56 -4.16 -11.52 7.37
N VAL A 57 -4.35 -10.21 7.27
CA VAL A 57 -5.41 -9.63 6.45
C VAL A 57 -4.87 -9.43 5.05
N HIS A 58 -5.53 -10.03 4.06
CA HIS A 58 -5.10 -10.01 2.66
C HIS A 58 -6.17 -9.38 1.77
N TYR A 59 -5.84 -8.22 1.20
CA TYR A 59 -6.66 -7.52 0.22
C TYR A 59 -6.28 -7.99 -1.19
N GLU A 60 -7.17 -8.75 -1.81
CA GLU A 60 -7.04 -9.23 -3.18
C GLU A 60 -7.82 -8.31 -4.12
N CYS A 61 -7.12 -7.46 -4.88
CA CYS A 61 -7.76 -6.63 -5.91
C CYS A 61 -8.09 -7.49 -7.14
N ILE A 62 -9.39 -7.65 -7.44
CA ILE A 62 -9.89 -8.59 -8.44
C ILE A 62 -10.36 -7.94 -9.74
N SER A 63 -10.61 -6.63 -9.74
CA SER A 63 -11.17 -5.91 -10.91
C SER A 63 -10.19 -4.98 -11.62
N TRP A 64 -8.92 -4.89 -11.18
CA TRP A 64 -7.90 -4.10 -11.89
C TRP A 64 -7.28 -4.94 -13.01
N SER A 65 -7.63 -4.61 -14.26
CA SER A 65 -7.13 -5.25 -15.48
C SER A 65 -5.62 -5.14 -15.67
N ASP A 66 -5.02 -6.10 -16.39
CA ASP A 66 -3.59 -6.14 -16.76
C ASP A 66 -3.15 -4.96 -17.62
N HIS A 67 -4.09 -4.36 -18.34
CA HIS A 67 -3.89 -3.17 -19.14
C HIS A 67 -4.77 -2.03 -18.64
N GLY A 68 -4.19 -0.84 -18.53
CA GLY A 68 -4.89 0.37 -18.11
C GLY A 68 -5.03 0.55 -16.60
N THR A 69 -6.00 1.37 -16.23
CA THR A 69 -6.36 1.73 -14.86
C THR A 69 -7.85 1.51 -14.66
N PRO A 70 -8.31 1.35 -13.41
CA PRO A 70 -9.75 1.36 -13.12
C PRO A 70 -10.40 2.64 -13.63
N GLU A 71 -11.68 2.56 -13.97
CA GLU A 71 -12.48 3.71 -14.43
C GLU A 71 -12.71 4.75 -13.34
N PHE A 72 -12.75 4.31 -12.08
CA PHE A 72 -13.09 5.13 -10.93
C PHE A 72 -12.02 5.00 -9.83
N VAL A 73 -11.87 6.05 -9.02
CA VAL A 73 -10.81 6.15 -8.00
C VAL A 73 -11.29 5.81 -6.58
N GLU A 74 -12.60 5.86 -6.33
CA GLU A 74 -13.19 5.60 -5.03
C GLU A 74 -12.83 4.23 -4.44
N PRO A 75 -12.80 3.11 -5.19
CA PRO A 75 -12.53 1.80 -4.62
C PRO A 75 -11.07 1.64 -4.20
N ILE A 76 -10.14 2.24 -4.95
CA ILE A 76 -8.73 2.17 -4.56
C ILE A 76 -8.48 3.04 -3.32
N LEU A 77 -9.17 4.18 -3.20
CA LEU A 77 -9.14 5.02 -2.00
C LEU A 77 -9.73 4.27 -0.78
N GLU A 78 -10.85 3.58 -0.95
CA GLU A 78 -11.46 2.75 0.09
C GLU A 78 -10.54 1.58 0.48
N LEU A 79 -9.95 0.88 -0.49
CA LEU A 79 -9.00 -0.21 -0.24
C LEU A 79 -7.83 0.30 0.60
N ILE A 80 -7.22 1.43 0.23
CA ILE A 80 -6.11 2.04 0.96
C ILE A 80 -6.54 2.42 2.39
N SER A 81 -7.70 3.04 2.56
CA SER A 81 -8.22 3.43 3.87
C SER A 81 -8.44 2.22 4.78
N SER A 82 -9.08 1.19 4.23
CA SER A 82 -9.38 -0.07 4.93
C SER A 82 -8.12 -0.83 5.32
N ALA A 83 -7.16 -0.99 4.39
CA ALA A 83 -5.88 -1.64 4.66
C ALA A 83 -5.05 -0.88 5.72
N LYS A 84 -5.08 0.46 5.70
CA LYS A 84 -4.46 1.28 6.74
C LYS A 84 -5.13 1.07 8.10
N ALA A 85 -6.46 1.04 8.16
CA ALA A 85 -7.18 0.79 9.40
C ALA A 85 -6.84 -0.59 10.01
N ASP A 86 -6.82 -1.64 9.18
CA ASP A 86 -6.49 -3.00 9.62
C ASP A 86 -5.01 -3.19 9.96
N SER A 87 -4.12 -2.29 9.51
CA SER A 87 -2.70 -2.30 9.89
C SER A 87 -2.45 -1.78 11.31
N MET A 88 -3.44 -1.14 11.95
CA MET A 88 -3.31 -0.62 13.30
C MET A 88 -3.45 -1.73 14.35
N ILE A 89 -2.34 -2.11 14.98
CA ILE A 89 -2.32 -3.02 16.12
C ILE A 89 -2.59 -2.22 17.40
N ARG A 90 -3.65 -2.62 18.12
CA ARG A 90 -3.95 -2.13 19.47
C ARG A 90 -3.68 -3.24 20.48
N SER A 91 -2.70 -3.02 21.34
CA SER A 91 -2.44 -3.88 22.49
C SER A 91 -3.02 -3.20 23.74
N PRO A 92 -3.78 -3.89 24.61
CA PRO A 92 -4.32 -3.29 25.83
C PRO A 92 -3.26 -2.69 26.75
N GLU A 93 -2.03 -3.20 26.66
CA GLU A 93 -0.89 -2.80 27.49
C GLU A 93 -0.10 -1.62 26.90
N GLU A 94 -0.39 -1.19 25.67
CA GLU A 94 0.33 -0.11 24.98
C GLU A 94 -0.54 1.13 24.82
N SER A 95 -0.05 2.27 25.32
CA SER A 95 -0.74 3.55 25.20
C SER A 95 -0.76 4.09 23.77
N THR A 96 0.17 3.65 22.92
CA THR A 96 0.28 4.07 21.52
C THR A 96 0.04 2.89 20.58
N PRO A 97 -0.97 2.96 19.68
CA PRO A 97 -1.17 1.94 18.66
C PRO A 97 0.10 1.75 17.82
N ARG A 98 0.48 0.50 17.55
CA ARG A 98 1.57 0.18 16.62
C ARG A 98 1.00 -0.02 15.22
N THR A 99 1.77 0.31 14.21
CA THR A 99 1.37 0.10 12.82
C THR A 99 2.16 -1.07 12.24
N SER A 100 1.47 -2.11 11.80
CA SER A 100 2.09 -3.19 11.00
C SER A 100 2.48 -2.67 9.62
N PRO A 101 3.68 -2.97 9.11
CA PRO A 101 4.00 -2.72 7.72
C PRO A 101 3.01 -3.42 6.78
N ILE A 102 2.53 -2.69 5.77
CA ILE A 102 1.65 -3.25 4.73
C ILE A 102 2.52 -3.71 3.56
N LEU A 103 2.46 -5.00 3.23
CA LEU A 103 3.08 -5.55 2.03
C LEU A 103 2.15 -5.32 0.83
N VAL A 104 2.66 -4.72 -0.23
CA VAL A 104 1.93 -4.51 -1.49
C VAL A 104 2.70 -5.20 -2.60
N HIS A 105 2.02 -6.01 -3.41
CA HIS A 105 2.62 -6.64 -4.57
C HIS A 105 1.65 -6.65 -5.76
N CYS A 106 2.21 -6.85 -6.95
CA CYS A 106 1.46 -7.21 -8.15
C CYS A 106 2.22 -8.33 -8.86
N SER A 107 2.40 -8.26 -10.18
CA SER A 107 3.31 -9.14 -10.92
C SER A 107 4.77 -8.68 -10.74
N ALA A 108 5.26 -7.73 -11.53
CA ALA A 108 6.62 -7.19 -11.41
C ALA A 108 6.85 -6.33 -10.14
N GLY A 109 5.79 -5.96 -9.43
CA GLY A 109 5.85 -5.14 -8.21
C GLY A 109 6.27 -3.70 -8.46
N VAL A 110 5.94 -3.11 -9.62
CA VAL A 110 6.31 -1.72 -9.98
C VAL A 110 5.14 -0.87 -10.49
N GLY A 111 4.30 -1.41 -11.39
CA GLY A 111 3.16 -0.68 -11.97
C GLY A 111 2.05 -0.43 -10.95
N ARG A 112 1.09 -1.36 -10.82
CA ARG A 112 -0.02 -1.24 -9.83
C ARG A 112 0.47 -1.05 -8.39
N THR A 113 1.55 -1.74 -8.01
CA THR A 113 2.18 -1.56 -6.71
C THR A 113 2.64 -0.12 -6.50
N GLY A 114 3.32 0.47 -7.47
CA GLY A 114 3.72 1.87 -7.41
C GLY A 114 2.55 2.82 -7.39
N THR A 115 1.51 2.56 -8.20
CA THR A 115 0.30 3.39 -8.22
C THR A 115 -0.40 3.39 -6.87
N LEU A 116 -0.64 2.22 -6.26
CA LEU A 116 -1.28 2.12 -4.95
C LEU A 116 -0.43 2.81 -3.86
N ILE A 117 0.88 2.55 -3.83
CA ILE A 117 1.77 3.18 -2.85
C ILE A 117 1.82 4.70 -3.03
N ALA A 118 1.88 5.21 -4.26
CA ALA A 118 1.89 6.64 -4.54
C ALA A 118 0.61 7.32 -4.01
N ILE A 119 -0.57 6.76 -4.33
CA ILE A 119 -1.86 7.27 -3.81
C ILE A 119 -1.86 7.20 -2.28
N ALA A 120 -1.44 6.08 -1.69
CA ALA A 120 -1.43 5.91 -0.24
C ALA A 120 -0.53 6.93 0.48
N SER A 121 0.64 7.23 -0.09
CA SER A 121 1.58 8.23 0.44
C SER A 121 1.03 9.65 0.32
N CYS A 122 0.55 10.05 -0.86
CA CYS A 122 -0.02 11.37 -1.10
C CYS A 122 -1.23 11.65 -0.19
N THR A 123 -2.16 10.69 -0.09
CA THR A 123 -3.37 10.84 0.74
C THR A 123 -3.05 10.88 2.24
N ALA A 124 -2.08 10.09 2.72
CA ALA A 124 -1.64 10.17 4.11
C ALA A 124 -1.04 11.54 4.44
N GLN A 125 -0.26 12.09 3.52
CA GLN A 125 0.33 13.40 3.64
C GLN A 125 -0.73 14.51 3.68
N LEU A 126 -1.67 14.50 2.74
CA LEU A 126 -2.76 15.48 2.72
C LEU A 126 -3.63 15.39 4.00
N ALA A 127 -3.95 14.19 4.47
CA ALA A 127 -4.72 13.99 5.70
C ALA A 127 -3.98 14.54 6.94
N LEU A 128 -2.68 14.27 7.06
CA LEU A 128 -1.85 14.79 8.15
C LEU A 128 -1.85 16.32 8.15
N LEU A 129 -1.63 16.90 6.98
CA LEU A 129 -1.59 18.34 6.79
C LEU A 129 -2.92 19.02 7.11
N ASN A 130 -4.04 18.43 6.69
CA ASN A 130 -5.38 18.89 7.02
C ASN A 130 -5.62 18.84 8.54
N SER A 131 -5.17 17.79 9.22
CA SER A 131 -5.34 17.63 10.68
C SER A 131 -4.64 18.72 11.50
N TYR A 132 -3.60 19.35 10.96
CA TYR A 132 -2.88 20.44 11.61
C TYR A 132 -3.39 21.85 11.22
N ASN A 133 -4.46 21.97 10.43
CA ASN A 133 -4.96 23.25 9.89
C ASN A 133 -3.85 24.11 9.26
N LEU A 134 -2.86 23.47 8.62
CA LEU A 134 -1.70 24.17 8.11
C LEU A 134 -2.04 24.91 6.82
N SER A 135 -1.50 26.12 6.67
CA SER A 135 -1.63 26.89 5.43
C SER A 135 -0.99 26.15 4.25
N GLU A 136 -1.55 26.32 3.05
CA GLU A 136 -1.06 25.73 1.79
C GLU A 136 0.46 25.90 1.58
N ARG A 137 1.04 27.02 2.04
CA ARG A 137 2.49 27.28 1.98
C ARG A 137 3.30 26.38 2.92
N THR A 138 2.79 26.15 4.13
CA THR A 138 3.41 25.23 5.10
C THR A 138 3.26 23.77 4.65
N LEU A 139 2.19 23.46 3.90
CA LEU A 139 2.00 22.16 3.24
C LEU A 139 3.17 21.87 2.31
N LYS A 140 3.46 22.79 1.39
CA LYS A 140 4.53 22.67 0.40
C LYS A 140 5.91 22.46 1.04
N ALA A 141 6.23 23.20 2.11
CA ALA A 141 7.51 23.07 2.80
C ALA A 141 7.70 21.70 3.50
N ASN A 142 6.65 21.13 4.11
CA ASN A 142 6.71 19.83 4.78
C ASN A 142 6.64 18.65 3.80
N ILE A 143 6.01 18.83 2.63
CA ILE A 143 6.09 17.85 1.53
C ILE A 143 7.53 17.66 1.06
N ILE A 144 8.36 18.70 1.16
CA ILE A 144 9.77 18.61 0.78
C ILE A 144 10.61 17.85 1.80
N SER A 145 10.33 17.98 3.10
CA SER A 145 11.16 17.41 4.16
C SER A 145 10.96 15.92 4.43
N HIS A 146 9.76 15.36 4.26
CA HIS A 146 9.48 13.94 4.51
C HIS A 146 9.80 13.01 3.34
N LEU A 147 10.00 13.56 2.14
CA LEU A 147 10.50 12.84 0.95
C LEU A 147 12.02 12.99 0.78
N ILE A 148 12.74 13.39 1.85
CA ILE A 148 14.20 13.40 1.84
C ILE A 148 14.67 11.94 1.87
N LEU A 149 15.18 11.48 0.72
CA LEU A 149 15.90 10.22 0.57
C LEU A 149 16.86 10.00 1.74
N PRO A 150 16.90 8.81 2.35
CA PRO A 150 18.02 8.45 3.21
C PRO A 150 19.30 8.74 2.42
N ARG A 151 20.19 9.58 2.96
CA ARG A 151 21.46 10.03 2.34
C ARG A 151 22.46 8.88 2.04
N LEU A 152 21.99 7.64 2.01
CA LEU A 152 22.77 6.41 1.92
C LEU A 152 22.91 5.87 0.50
N VAL A 153 22.28 6.48 -0.51
CA VAL A 153 22.51 6.11 -1.93
C VAL A 153 23.67 6.96 -2.48
N PRO A 154 24.80 6.35 -2.87
CA PRO A 154 25.90 7.03 -3.55
C PRO A 154 25.40 7.78 -4.79
N ASP A 155 26.02 8.90 -5.16
CA ASP A 155 25.59 9.73 -6.30
C ASP A 155 25.54 8.95 -7.63
N ASN A 156 26.33 7.88 -7.74
CA ASN A 156 26.31 6.95 -8.85
C ASN A 156 25.06 6.05 -8.78
N GLY A 157 24.05 6.36 -9.60
CA GLY A 157 22.83 5.55 -9.75
C GLY A 157 21.53 6.26 -9.36
N ARG A 158 21.59 7.52 -8.93
CA ARG A 158 20.40 8.36 -8.72
C ARG A 158 19.70 8.66 -10.03
N ILE A 159 18.37 8.83 -9.97
CA ILE A 159 17.62 9.27 -11.13
C ILE A 159 17.85 10.78 -11.34
N ALA A 160 17.66 11.23 -12.58
CA ALA A 160 17.78 12.65 -12.89
C ALA A 160 16.75 13.44 -12.05
N GLN A 161 17.20 14.54 -11.47
CA GLN A 161 16.31 15.41 -10.70
C GLN A 161 15.14 15.86 -11.57
N LEU A 162 13.96 15.94 -10.95
CA LEU A 162 12.79 16.52 -11.58
C LEU A 162 13.08 17.96 -12.03
N PRO A 163 12.54 18.40 -13.18
CA PRO A 163 12.55 19.79 -13.58
C PRO A 163 11.99 20.72 -12.50
N GLU A 164 12.55 21.93 -12.39
CA GLU A 164 12.21 22.89 -11.32
C GLU A 164 10.71 23.24 -11.25
N TRP A 165 10.01 23.25 -12.39
CA TRP A 165 8.58 23.52 -12.46
C TRP A 165 7.70 22.43 -11.82
N LEU A 166 8.25 21.25 -11.52
CA LEU A 166 7.59 20.17 -10.78
C LEU A 166 7.92 20.16 -9.28
N ASN A 167 8.69 21.13 -8.78
CA ASN A 167 9.10 21.16 -7.37
C ASN A 167 7.91 21.25 -6.38
N ASP A 168 6.81 21.83 -6.82
CA ASP A 168 5.58 21.99 -6.03
C ASP A 168 4.57 20.85 -6.25
N ASP A 169 4.88 19.89 -7.14
CA ASP A 169 3.98 18.80 -7.48
C ASP A 169 4.15 17.62 -6.52
N LEU A 170 3.17 17.44 -5.63
CA LEU A 170 3.13 16.36 -4.64
C LEU A 170 3.21 14.98 -5.30
N VAL A 171 2.48 14.76 -6.40
CA VAL A 171 2.42 13.46 -7.06
C VAL A 171 3.74 13.17 -7.76
N ALA A 172 4.26 14.12 -8.54
CA ALA A 172 5.53 13.95 -9.25
C ALA A 172 6.66 13.65 -8.27
N ARG A 173 6.77 14.40 -7.18
CA ARG A 173 7.81 14.20 -6.14
C ARG A 173 7.65 12.88 -5.40
N THR A 174 6.42 12.46 -5.12
CA THR A 174 6.17 11.15 -4.50
C THR A 174 6.58 10.01 -5.42
N VAL A 175 6.22 10.08 -6.71
CA VAL A 175 6.59 9.05 -7.69
C VAL A 175 8.09 9.00 -7.91
N ASP A 176 8.75 10.15 -8.01
CA ASP A 176 10.20 10.27 -8.13
C ASP A 176 10.91 9.63 -6.92
N PHE A 177 10.46 9.95 -5.70
CA PHE A 177 10.94 9.33 -4.48
C PHE A 177 10.77 7.80 -4.47
N LEU A 178 9.62 7.29 -4.94
CA LEU A 178 9.40 5.85 -5.04
C LEU A 178 10.33 5.19 -6.07
N ARG A 179 10.63 5.88 -7.18
CA ARG A 179 11.51 5.39 -8.25
C ARG A 179 12.98 5.29 -7.81
N GLU A 180 13.41 6.16 -6.90
CA GLU A 180 14.72 6.08 -6.23
C GLU A 180 14.84 4.85 -5.31
N GLN A 181 13.74 4.40 -4.69
CA GLN A 181 13.73 3.20 -3.86
C GLN A 181 13.58 1.91 -4.67
N ARG A 182 12.82 1.95 -5.77
CA ARG A 182 12.57 0.82 -6.67
C ARG A 182 12.30 1.35 -8.08
N VAL A 183 13.10 0.91 -9.05
CA VAL A 183 12.98 1.39 -10.44
C VAL A 183 11.58 1.14 -11.03
N LEU A 184 11.13 2.04 -11.90
CA LEU A 184 9.87 1.94 -12.67
C LEU A 184 8.57 1.97 -11.85
N MET A 185 8.60 2.37 -10.57
CA MET A 185 7.38 2.61 -9.79
C MET A 185 6.45 3.58 -10.53
N VAL A 186 5.16 3.21 -10.65
CA VAL A 186 4.19 3.86 -11.55
C VAL A 186 4.69 3.79 -13.00
N GLN A 187 4.33 2.71 -13.70
CA GLN A 187 5.00 2.28 -14.92
C GLN A 187 4.50 2.99 -16.19
N THR A 188 3.22 3.36 -16.24
CA THR A 188 2.60 3.93 -17.44
C THR A 188 2.07 5.35 -17.20
N ALA A 189 1.89 6.12 -18.28
CA ALA A 189 1.28 7.45 -18.20
C ALA A 189 -0.14 7.40 -17.62
N GLY A 190 -0.99 6.47 -18.07
CA GLY A 190 -2.34 6.31 -17.51
C GLY A 190 -2.34 5.96 -16.02
N GLN A 191 -1.35 5.20 -15.54
CA GLN A 191 -1.18 4.98 -14.10
C GLN A 191 -0.84 6.25 -13.35
N LEU A 192 0.00 7.13 -13.93
CA LEU A 192 0.33 8.41 -13.34
C LEU A 192 -0.90 9.34 -13.31
N ASP A 193 -1.64 9.44 -14.42
CA ASP A 193 -2.89 10.20 -14.50
C ASP A 193 -3.89 9.75 -13.44
N TYR A 194 -4.04 8.43 -13.26
CA TYR A 194 -4.90 7.86 -12.23
C TYR A 194 -4.43 8.18 -10.79
N VAL A 195 -3.12 8.33 -10.54
CA VAL A 195 -2.64 8.84 -9.24
C VAL A 195 -3.11 10.29 -9.04
N TYR A 196 -2.96 11.15 -10.05
CA TYR A 196 -3.43 12.54 -9.96
C TYR A 196 -4.93 12.62 -9.70
N GLU A 197 -5.72 11.84 -10.43
CA GLU A 197 -7.18 11.79 -10.27
C GLU A 197 -7.57 11.35 -8.85
N ALA A 198 -6.97 10.28 -8.34
CA ALA A 198 -7.26 9.77 -7.00
C ALA A 198 -6.86 10.78 -5.90
N VAL A 199 -5.71 11.44 -6.06
CA VAL A 199 -5.24 12.46 -5.12
C VAL A 199 -6.13 13.70 -5.16
N ALA A 200 -6.56 14.14 -6.33
CA ALA A 200 -7.49 15.25 -6.48
C ALA A 200 -8.87 14.94 -5.87
N CYS A 201 -9.41 13.74 -6.14
CA CYS A 201 -10.67 13.28 -5.54
C CYS A 201 -10.59 13.24 -4.01
N PHE A 202 -9.50 12.69 -3.45
CA PHE A 202 -9.28 12.70 -2.01
C PHE A 202 -9.15 14.11 -1.44
N ALA A 203 -8.39 15.00 -2.08
CA ALA A 203 -8.24 16.39 -1.63
C ALA A 203 -9.59 17.14 -1.59
N ALA A 204 -10.43 16.94 -2.61
CA ALA A 204 -11.78 17.51 -2.65
C ALA A 204 -12.66 17.02 -1.49
N SER A 205 -12.46 15.77 -1.02
CA SER A 205 -13.20 15.23 0.14
C SER A 205 -12.77 15.79 1.50
N LEU A 206 -11.62 16.48 1.56
CA LEU A 206 -11.13 17.16 2.77
C LEU A 206 -11.64 18.60 2.91
N SER A 207 -12.26 19.14 1.86
CA SER A 207 -12.76 20.51 1.74
C SER A 207 -14.17 20.64 2.29
#